data_AF-A0AAW9VAM3-F1
#
_entry.id   AF-A0AAW9VAM3-F1
#
_cell.length_a   1.000
_cell.length_b   1.000
_cell.length_c   1.000
_cell.angle_alpha   90.00
_cell.angle_beta   90.00
_cell.angle_gamma   90.00
#
_symmetry.space_group_name_H-M   'P 1'
#
loop_
_entity.id
_entity.type
_entity.pdbx_description
1 polymer ?
#
loop_
_entity_poly.entity_id
_entity_poly.type
_entity_poly.pdbx_seq_one_letter_code
_entity_poly.pdbx_strand_id
1 'polypeptide(L)'
;MINHRSRWTLQEIRYIESHYGSTKTRDIAKKLGRTATAIRLQAQKLGCNKSKKPLWREDEKERIIVSYTHGEGIASLEKALPHRSRQAIFAMAESMGLRSQRRWRQWEIDLLRAHYDQIGTKIIKQLNHRTQDGVRQKARSLGLVYKHNGAAQHI
;
A
#
# COMPACT_ATOMS: atom_id res chain seq x y z
N MET A 1 40.40 15.83 -6.84
CA MET A 1 40.22 16.30 -5.45
C MET A 1 38.74 16.61 -5.22
N ILE A 2 38.14 16.10 -4.14
CA ILE A 2 36.74 16.36 -3.82
C ILE A 2 36.65 17.70 -3.08
N ASN A 3 35.80 18.60 -3.56
CA ASN A 3 35.77 19.97 -3.07
C ASN A 3 34.78 20.15 -1.92
N HIS A 4 35.28 20.02 -0.69
CA HIS A 4 34.43 19.96 0.52
C HIS A 4 33.97 21.32 1.07
N ARG A 5 34.58 22.45 0.64
CA ARG A 5 34.27 23.79 1.19
C ARG A 5 34.14 24.92 0.16
N SER A 6 34.23 24.64 -1.14
CA SER A 6 34.10 25.72 -2.13
C SER A 6 32.68 26.19 -2.29
N ARG A 7 32.54 27.52 -2.45
CA ARG A 7 31.29 28.20 -2.79
C ARG A 7 30.69 27.58 -4.05
N TRP A 8 29.36 27.48 -4.08
CA TRP A 8 28.62 27.03 -5.24
C TRP A 8 28.69 28.08 -6.34
N THR A 9 29.15 27.69 -7.53
CA THR A 9 29.11 28.57 -8.70
C THR A 9 27.72 28.56 -9.33
N LEU A 10 27.40 29.61 -10.08
CA LEU A 10 26.13 29.69 -10.80
C LEU A 10 25.96 28.53 -11.80
N GLN A 11 27.06 28.08 -12.43
CA GLN A 11 27.06 26.95 -13.35
C GLN A 11 26.73 25.63 -12.64
N GLU A 12 27.29 25.41 -11.44
CA GLU A 12 27.00 24.23 -10.63
C GLU A 12 25.55 24.22 -10.13
N ILE A 13 25.02 25.38 -9.74
CA ILE A 13 23.62 25.54 -9.33
C ILE A 13 22.69 25.20 -10.49
N ARG A 14 22.88 25.82 -11.67
CA ARG A 14 22.09 25.52 -12.88
C ARG A 14 22.18 24.05 -13.27
N TYR A 15 23.37 23.46 -13.19
CA TYR A 15 23.56 22.06 -13.50
C TYR A 15 22.76 21.15 -12.55
N ILE A 16 22.75 21.45 -11.25
CA ILE A 16 21.91 20.73 -10.28
C ILE A 16 20.43 20.93 -10.61
N GLU A 17 19.95 22.15 -10.84
CA GLU A 17 18.54 22.41 -11.14
C GLU A 17 18.04 21.62 -12.37
N SER A 18 18.85 21.52 -13.42
CA SER A 18 18.45 20.83 -14.66
C SER A 18 18.57 19.30 -14.58
N HIS A 19 19.50 18.76 -13.78
CA HIS A 19 19.82 17.33 -13.80
C HIS A 19 19.33 16.58 -12.55
N TYR A 20 19.07 17.27 -11.44
CA TYR A 20 18.67 16.65 -10.19
C TYR A 20 17.24 16.11 -10.29
N GLY A 21 17.09 14.79 -10.22
CA GLY A 21 15.82 14.06 -10.39
C GLY A 21 15.76 13.23 -11.69
N SER A 22 16.50 13.64 -12.72
CA SER A 22 16.63 12.90 -13.99
C SER A 22 17.90 12.04 -14.04
N THR A 23 18.99 12.54 -13.45
CA THR A 23 20.28 11.85 -13.39
C THR A 23 20.56 11.34 -11.98
N LYS A 24 21.24 10.19 -11.85
CA LYS A 24 21.61 9.65 -10.53
C LYS A 24 22.50 10.67 -9.81
N THR A 25 22.21 10.93 -8.54
CA THR A 25 22.94 11.92 -7.73
C THR A 25 24.45 11.66 -7.67
N ARG A 26 24.88 10.38 -7.76
CA ARG A 26 26.29 9.99 -7.79
C ARG A 26 27.02 10.47 -9.07
N ASP A 27 26.33 10.49 -10.21
CA ASP A 27 26.91 10.92 -11.48
C ASP A 27 27.03 12.44 -11.53
N ILE A 28 26.02 13.15 -11.01
CA ILE A 28 26.07 14.60 -10.79
C ILE A 28 27.24 14.96 -9.85
N ALA A 29 27.41 14.20 -8.76
CA ALA A 29 28.50 14.37 -7.80
C ALA A 29 29.88 14.18 -8.46
N LYS A 30 30.05 13.15 -9.30
CA LYS A 30 31.28 12.90 -10.06
C LYS A 30 31.58 14.03 -11.04
N LYS A 31 30.56 14.53 -11.76
CA LYS A 31 30.70 15.62 -12.74
C LYS A 31 31.12 16.94 -12.09
N LEU A 32 30.57 17.24 -10.91
CA LEU A 32 30.85 18.49 -10.18
C LEU A 32 32.00 18.37 -9.18
N GLY A 33 32.66 17.21 -9.07
CA GLY A 33 33.75 17.00 -8.11
C GLY A 33 33.33 17.20 -6.65
N ARG A 34 32.06 16.93 -6.32
CA ARG A 34 31.48 17.10 -4.98
C ARG A 34 30.94 15.78 -4.45
N THR A 35 30.60 15.73 -3.16
CA THR A 35 29.98 14.54 -2.56
C THR A 35 28.49 14.48 -2.91
N ALA A 36 27.93 13.27 -3.02
CA ALA A 36 26.50 13.09 -3.24
C ALA A 36 25.66 13.75 -2.13
N THR A 37 26.17 13.80 -0.90
CA THR A 37 25.52 14.49 0.22
C THR A 37 25.47 16.00 -0.01
N ALA A 38 26.55 16.63 -0.49
CA ALA A 38 26.55 18.05 -0.80
C ALA A 38 25.55 18.40 -1.92
N ILE A 39 25.45 17.54 -2.95
CA ILE A 39 24.46 17.71 -4.02
C ILE A 39 23.03 17.63 -3.46
N ARG A 40 22.73 16.65 -2.59
CA ARG A 40 21.40 16.54 -1.96
C ARG A 40 21.04 17.77 -1.12
N LEU A 41 21.96 18.23 -0.29
CA LEU A 41 21.75 19.42 0.55
C LEU A 41 21.52 20.67 -0.31
N GLN A 42 22.28 20.81 -1.40
CA GLN A 42 22.12 21.95 -2.30
C GLN A 42 20.79 21.88 -3.07
N ALA A 43 20.41 20.73 -3.59
CA ALA A 43 19.12 20.55 -4.23
C ALA A 43 17.94 20.78 -3.28
N GLN A 44 18.10 20.47 -1.99
CA GLN A 44 17.12 20.82 -0.96
C GLN A 44 17.02 22.34 -0.78
N LYS A 45 18.16 23.04 -0.68
CA LYS A 45 18.18 24.52 -0.61
C LYS A 45 17.56 25.19 -1.84
N LEU A 46 17.74 24.59 -3.02
CA LEU A 46 17.17 25.07 -4.28
C LEU A 46 15.70 24.67 -4.48
N GLY A 47 15.10 23.89 -3.55
CA GLY A 47 13.72 23.42 -3.69
C GLY A 47 13.50 22.32 -4.75
N CYS A 48 14.59 21.79 -5.34
CA CYS A 48 14.57 20.69 -6.30
C CYS A 48 14.28 19.31 -5.65
N ASN A 49 14.07 19.26 -4.33
CA ASN A 49 13.72 18.05 -3.57
C ASN A 49 12.27 17.56 -3.80
N LYS A 50 11.56 18.09 -4.80
CA LYS A 50 10.30 17.49 -5.24
C LYS A 50 10.63 16.22 -6.00
N SER A 51 10.89 15.16 -5.25
CA SER A 51 10.62 13.80 -5.68
C SER A 51 9.17 13.80 -6.17
N LYS A 52 9.00 14.07 -7.47
CA LYS A 52 7.76 13.78 -8.18
C LYS A 52 7.63 12.28 -8.06
N LYS A 53 7.00 11.78 -7.00
CA LYS A 53 6.46 10.42 -6.99
C LYS A 53 5.75 10.30 -8.34
N PRO A 54 6.10 9.33 -9.20
CA PRO A 54 5.43 9.23 -10.48
C PRO A 54 3.94 9.15 -10.19
N LEU A 55 3.21 10.14 -10.70
CA LEU A 55 1.76 10.25 -10.57
C LEU A 55 1.19 8.88 -10.91
N TRP A 56 0.36 8.35 -10.02
CA TRP A 56 -0.37 7.12 -10.31
C TRP A 56 -1.27 7.40 -11.50
N ARG A 57 -1.02 6.71 -12.61
CA ARG A 57 -1.86 6.84 -13.80
C ARG A 57 -3.22 6.20 -13.53
N GLU A 58 -4.25 6.63 -14.26
CA GLU A 58 -5.61 6.10 -14.07
C GLU A 58 -5.70 4.60 -14.38
N ASP A 59 -4.94 4.11 -15.38
CA ASP A 59 -4.86 2.68 -15.69
C ASP A 59 -4.23 1.85 -14.55
N GLU A 60 -3.24 2.41 -13.84
CA GLU A 60 -2.65 1.76 -12.67
C GLU A 60 -3.65 1.69 -11.51
N LYS A 61 -4.43 2.76 -11.29
CA LYS A 61 -5.47 2.81 -10.24
C LYS A 61 -6.60 1.83 -10.54
N GLU A 62 -7.05 1.77 -11.79
CA GLU A 62 -8.10 0.86 -12.24
C GLU A 62 -7.71 -0.60 -11.99
N ARG A 63 -6.47 -0.97 -12.32
CA ARG A 63 -5.92 -2.31 -12.01
C ARG A 63 -5.99 -2.64 -10.52
N ILE A 64 -5.66 -1.68 -9.66
CA ILE A 64 -5.76 -1.86 -8.20
C ILE A 64 -7.21 -2.02 -7.77
N ILE A 65 -8.14 -1.22 -8.29
CA ILE A 65 -9.57 -1.33 -8.00
C ILE A 65 -10.08 -2.71 -8.38
N VAL A 66 -9.87 -3.12 -9.64
CA VAL A 66 -10.33 -4.41 -10.19
C VAL A 66 -9.78 -5.58 -9.37
N SER A 67 -8.49 -5.55 -9.03
CA SER A 67 -7.89 -6.62 -8.22
C SER A 67 -8.51 -6.72 -6.83
N TYR A 68 -8.77 -5.59 -6.16
CA TYR A 68 -9.37 -5.57 -4.82
C TYR A 68 -10.87 -5.92 -4.82
N THR A 69 -11.60 -5.62 -5.90
CA THR A 69 -13.02 -5.97 -6.04
C THR A 69 -13.20 -7.45 -6.36
N HIS A 70 -12.37 -8.01 -7.24
CA HIS A 70 -12.43 -9.44 -7.62
C HIS A 70 -11.68 -10.35 -6.65
N GLY A 71 -10.95 -9.78 -5.68
CA GLY A 71 -10.19 -10.55 -4.69
C GLY A 71 -8.94 -11.22 -5.26
N GLU A 72 -8.41 -10.69 -6.37
CA GLU A 72 -7.16 -11.17 -6.93
C GLU A 72 -6.01 -10.96 -5.93
N GLY A 73 -5.14 -11.95 -5.82
CA GLY A 73 -3.98 -11.86 -4.93
C GLY A 73 -3.00 -10.77 -5.37
N ILE A 74 -2.21 -10.26 -4.40
CA ILE A 74 -1.17 -9.24 -4.64
C ILE A 74 -0.17 -9.64 -5.73
N ALA A 75 0.05 -10.94 -5.97
CA ALA A 75 0.92 -11.44 -7.03
C ALA A 75 0.45 -11.04 -8.44
N SER A 76 -0.87 -10.95 -8.66
CA SER A 76 -1.43 -10.44 -9.93
C SER A 76 -1.04 -8.97 -10.14
N LEU A 77 -1.17 -8.15 -9.10
CA LEU A 77 -0.80 -6.73 -9.12
C LEU A 77 0.70 -6.51 -9.27
N GLU A 78 1.55 -7.34 -8.66
CA GLU A 78 3.01 -7.25 -8.81
C GLU A 78 3.44 -7.54 -10.26
N LYS A 79 2.78 -8.50 -10.93
CA LYS A 79 3.02 -8.77 -12.36
C LYS A 79 2.48 -7.66 -13.25
N ALA A 80 1.33 -7.10 -12.91
CA ALA A 80 0.67 -6.04 -13.67
C ALA A 80 1.34 -4.66 -13.49
N LEU A 81 2.00 -4.42 -12.35
CA LEU A 81 2.64 -3.15 -12.00
C LEU A 81 4.09 -3.39 -11.56
N PRO A 82 4.97 -3.89 -12.44
CA PRO A 82 6.35 -4.27 -12.07
C PRO A 82 7.21 -3.09 -11.61
N HIS A 83 6.80 -1.86 -11.95
CA HIS A 83 7.48 -0.63 -11.55
C HIS A 83 6.98 -0.06 -10.21
N ARG A 84 5.97 -0.67 -9.58
CA ARG A 84 5.42 -0.25 -8.29
C ARG A 84 5.77 -1.29 -7.24
N SER A 85 6.39 -0.86 -6.15
CA SER A 85 6.63 -1.76 -5.03
C SER A 85 5.32 -2.18 -4.38
N ARG A 86 5.30 -3.37 -3.77
CA ARG A 86 4.16 -3.87 -3.00
C ARG A 86 3.64 -2.86 -1.97
N GLN A 87 4.55 -2.18 -1.26
CA GLN A 87 4.20 -1.11 -0.32
C GLN A 87 3.54 0.09 -1.01
N ALA A 88 4.03 0.50 -2.19
CA ALA A 88 3.42 1.59 -2.95
C ALA A 88 2.00 1.23 -3.41
N ILE A 89 1.79 -0.01 -3.87
CA ILE A 89 0.46 -0.53 -4.25
C ILE A 89 -0.49 -0.49 -3.05
N PHE A 90 -0.06 -0.95 -1.87
CA PHE A 90 -0.88 -0.90 -0.66
C PHE A 90 -1.21 0.53 -0.23
N ALA A 91 -0.23 1.43 -0.23
CA ALA A 91 -0.44 2.82 0.12
C ALA A 91 -1.43 3.49 -0.85
N MET A 92 -1.34 3.18 -2.14
CA MET A 92 -2.28 3.69 -3.14
C MET A 92 -3.69 3.12 -2.95
N ALA A 93 -3.81 1.80 -2.76
CA ALA A 93 -5.07 1.15 -2.44
C ALA A 93 -5.75 1.81 -1.21
N GLU A 94 -4.99 2.02 -0.13
CA GLU A 94 -5.50 2.67 1.07
C GLU A 94 -5.92 4.13 0.82
N SER A 95 -5.15 4.88 0.02
CA SER A 95 -5.52 6.24 -0.35
C SER A 95 -6.79 6.32 -1.21
N MET A 96 -7.11 5.25 -1.95
CA MET A 96 -8.36 5.09 -2.70
C MET A 96 -9.48 4.46 -1.85
N GLY A 97 -9.27 4.25 -0.55
CA GLY A 97 -10.25 3.61 0.35
C GLY A 97 -10.40 2.10 0.17
N LEU A 98 -9.60 1.48 -0.71
CA LEU A 98 -9.60 0.05 -0.94
C LEU A 98 -8.88 -0.65 0.21
N ARG A 99 -9.58 -1.54 0.89
CA ARG A 99 -9.02 -2.34 2.00
C ARG A 99 -9.12 -3.81 1.65
N SER A 100 -8.06 -4.56 1.95
CA SER A 100 -7.98 -5.98 1.58
C SER A 100 -9.14 -6.78 2.17
N GLN A 101 -9.79 -7.57 1.32
CA GLN A 101 -10.77 -8.59 1.71
C GLN A 101 -10.16 -9.66 2.65
N ARG A 102 -8.84 -9.69 2.90
CA ARG A 102 -8.25 -10.56 3.94
C ARG A 102 -8.31 -9.95 5.33
N ARG A 103 -8.44 -8.63 5.44
CA ARG A 103 -8.41 -7.91 6.72
C ARG A 103 -9.84 -7.81 7.25
N TRP A 104 -10.09 -8.44 8.40
CA TRP A 104 -11.36 -8.36 9.12
C TRP A 104 -11.39 -7.05 9.92
N ARG A 105 -12.40 -6.21 9.67
CA ARG A 105 -12.62 -4.96 10.41
C ARG A 105 -13.11 -5.29 11.82
N GLN A 106 -12.86 -4.38 12.76
CA GLN A 106 -13.24 -4.60 14.16
C GLN A 106 -14.75 -4.83 14.30
N TRP A 107 -15.58 -4.06 13.62
CA TRP A 107 -17.03 -4.28 13.63
C TRP A 107 -17.46 -5.63 13.02
N GLU A 108 -16.74 -6.17 12.03
CA GLU A 108 -17.03 -7.51 11.48
C GLU A 108 -16.69 -8.59 12.52
N ILE A 109 -15.62 -8.39 13.30
CA ILE A 109 -15.22 -9.26 14.41
C ILE A 109 -16.25 -9.18 15.54
N ASP A 110 -16.69 -7.97 15.90
CA ASP A 110 -17.67 -7.75 16.95
C ASP A 110 -19.03 -8.35 16.57
N LEU A 111 -19.44 -8.21 15.30
CA LEU A 111 -20.64 -8.84 14.76
C LEU A 111 -20.57 -10.37 14.82
N LEU A 112 -19.41 -10.95 14.44
CA LEU A 112 -19.18 -12.39 14.60
C LEU A 112 -19.25 -12.80 16.07
N ARG A 113 -18.63 -12.06 16.99
CA ARG A 113 -18.69 -12.37 18.42
C ARG A 113 -20.10 -12.29 18.99
N ALA A 114 -20.92 -11.36 18.52
CA ALA A 114 -22.27 -11.11 19.02
C ALA A 114 -23.32 -12.09 18.49
N HIS A 115 -23.17 -12.57 17.25
CA HIS A 115 -24.25 -13.29 16.56
C HIS A 115 -23.85 -14.61 15.88
N TYR A 116 -22.57 -14.97 15.85
CA TYR A 116 -22.14 -16.21 15.18
C TYR A 116 -22.64 -17.46 15.91
N ASP A 117 -22.82 -17.39 17.22
CA ASP A 117 -23.37 -18.49 18.02
C ASP A 117 -24.81 -18.84 17.64
N GLN A 118 -25.63 -17.87 17.24
CA GLN A 118 -27.05 -18.03 16.89
C GLN A 118 -27.29 -18.18 15.37
N ILE A 119 -26.52 -17.48 14.54
CA ILE A 119 -26.75 -17.38 13.09
C ILE A 119 -25.78 -18.28 12.32
N GLY A 120 -24.60 -18.56 12.90
CA GLY A 120 -23.53 -19.30 12.25
C GLY A 120 -23.07 -18.63 10.96
N THR A 121 -22.81 -19.41 9.92
CA THR A 121 -22.31 -18.87 8.65
C THR A 121 -23.34 -18.05 7.85
N LYS A 122 -24.62 -18.04 8.25
CA LYS A 122 -25.66 -17.24 7.57
C LYS A 122 -25.49 -15.72 7.81
N ILE A 123 -24.63 -15.34 8.75
CA ILE A 123 -24.26 -13.94 9.03
C ILE A 123 -23.58 -13.24 7.84
N ILE A 124 -23.17 -14.01 6.82
CA ILE A 124 -22.68 -13.51 5.53
C ILE A 124 -23.60 -12.46 4.89
N LYS A 125 -24.92 -12.51 5.13
CA LYS A 125 -25.87 -11.51 4.62
C LYS A 125 -25.63 -10.09 5.17
N GLN A 126 -25.02 -9.99 6.35
CA GLN A 126 -24.65 -8.73 7.01
C GLN A 126 -23.18 -8.35 6.73
N LEU A 127 -22.39 -9.29 6.21
CA LEU A 127 -20.98 -9.11 5.88
C LEU A 127 -20.82 -9.02 4.36
N ASN A 128 -21.11 -7.84 3.80
CA ASN A 128 -20.95 -7.58 2.38
C ASN A 128 -19.52 -7.93 1.93
N HIS A 129 -19.40 -8.74 0.88
CA HIS A 129 -18.15 -9.23 0.28
C HIS A 129 -17.36 -10.31 1.05
N ARG A 130 -17.93 -10.93 2.09
CA ARG A 130 -17.34 -12.13 2.72
C ARG A 130 -17.87 -13.41 2.10
N THR A 131 -17.07 -14.47 2.09
CA THR A 131 -17.50 -15.81 1.72
C THR A 131 -17.88 -16.62 2.95
N GLN A 132 -18.75 -17.62 2.77
CA GLN A 132 -19.17 -18.52 3.85
C GLN A 132 -17.97 -19.25 4.46
N ASP A 133 -17.02 -19.66 3.63
CA ASP A 133 -15.79 -20.29 4.08
C ASP A 133 -14.87 -19.32 4.82
N GLY A 134 -14.76 -18.07 4.34
CA GLY A 134 -14.01 -17.02 5.04
C GLY A 134 -14.58 -16.73 6.43
N VAL A 135 -15.90 -16.65 6.56
CA VAL A 135 -16.61 -16.50 7.83
C VAL A 135 -16.33 -17.68 8.77
N ARG A 136 -16.41 -18.92 8.27
CA ARG A 136 -16.12 -20.13 9.04
C ARG A 136 -14.66 -20.15 9.53
N GLN A 137 -13.70 -19.89 8.65
CA GLN A 137 -12.28 -19.84 9.00
C GLN A 137 -12.01 -18.75 10.04
N LYS A 138 -12.62 -17.57 9.89
CA LYS A 138 -12.45 -16.48 10.86
C LYS A 138 -13.06 -16.83 12.21
N ALA A 139 -14.28 -17.35 12.25
CA ALA A 139 -14.93 -17.78 13.47
C ALA A 139 -14.12 -18.84 14.22
N ARG A 140 -13.56 -19.83 13.50
CA ARG A 140 -12.64 -20.82 14.06
C ARG A 140 -11.39 -20.17 14.67
N SER A 141 -10.78 -19.20 13.98
CA SER A 141 -9.63 -18.46 14.51
C SER A 141 -9.95 -17.60 15.75
N LEU A 142 -11.22 -17.22 15.93
CA LEU A 142 -11.72 -16.48 17.08
C LEU A 142 -12.26 -17.39 18.20
N GLY A 143 -12.25 -18.72 18.00
CA GLY A 143 -12.82 -19.68 18.95
C GLY A 143 -14.35 -19.67 19.03
N LEU A 144 -15.04 -19.12 18.04
CA LEU A 144 -16.50 -19.01 18.02
C LEU A 144 -17.12 -20.32 17.53
N VAL A 145 -18.17 -20.77 18.21
CA VAL A 145 -18.89 -22.01 17.90
C VAL A 145 -20.36 -21.68 17.64
N TYR A 146 -20.90 -22.20 16.55
CA TYR A 146 -22.32 -22.11 16.24
C TYR A 146 -23.09 -23.10 17.12
N LYS A 147 -23.96 -22.58 17.98
CA LYS A 147 -24.91 -23.37 18.76
C LYS A 147 -26.12 -23.62 17.89
N HIS A 148 -26.11 -24.74 17.17
CA HIS A 148 -27.34 -25.22 16.57
C HIS A 148 -28.32 -25.49 17.70
N ASN A 149 -29.44 -24.76 17.78
CA ASN A 149 -30.54 -25.05 18.69
C ASN A 149 -31.15 -26.41 18.31
N GLY A 150 -30.50 -27.49 18.74
CA GLY A 150 -31.10 -28.81 18.92
C GLY A 150 -31.74 -28.85 20.31
N ALA A 151 -32.84 -28.14 20.48
CA ALA A 151 -33.67 -28.21 21.68
C ALA A 151 -35.13 -28.46 21.27
N ALA A 152 -35.45 -29.74 21.06
CA ALA A 152 -36.76 -30.41 21.21
C ALA A 152 -36.66 -31.81 20.58
N GLN A 153 -36.92 -32.95 21.23
CA GLN A 153 -37.51 -33.26 22.53
C GLN A 153 -37.00 -34.64 22.99
N HIS A 154 -36.62 -34.75 24.26
CA HIS A 154 -36.87 -35.97 25.03
C HIS A 154 -38.38 -36.07 25.23
N ILE A 155 -38.99 -37.20 24.84
CA ILE A 155 -39.89 -38.09 25.60
C ILE A 155 -40.12 -39.32 24.70
#